data_AF-A0A7W1Z4H9-F1
#
_entry.id   AF-A0A7W1Z4H9-F1
#
_cell.length_a   1.000
_cell.length_b   1.000
_cell.length_c   1.000
_cell.angle_alpha   90.00
_cell.angle_beta   90.00
_cell.angle_gamma   90.00
#
_symmetry.space_group_name_H-M   'P 1'
#
loop_
_entity.id
_entity.type
_entity.pdbx_description
1 polymer ?
#
loop_
_entity_poly.entity_id
_entity_poly.type
_entity_poly.pdbx_seq_one_letter_code
_entity_poly.pdbx_strand_id
1 'polypeptide(L)'
;MNTPLTHTAQPTLSRRQLLKACLVGGGLAVSGFSMLHWLMGPRLNAQTFIGQAKTYEADFAIIIRQGLQELGVTPLEIKGKRILLKPNLVEPHQSFSHINTHP
;
A
#
# COMPACT_ATOMS: atom_id res chain seq x y z
N MET A 1 3.92 -38.03 -59.12
CA MET A 1 3.99 -38.52 -57.73
C MET A 1 3.54 -37.35 -56.87
N ASN A 2 2.24 -37.27 -56.56
CA ASN A 2 1.62 -36.07 -55.97
C ASN A 2 1.32 -36.37 -54.49
N THR A 3 2.09 -35.78 -53.60
CA THR A 3 1.89 -35.84 -52.15
C THR A 3 0.67 -34.99 -51.80
N PRO A 4 -0.38 -35.53 -51.15
CA PRO A 4 -1.50 -34.70 -50.72
C PRO A 4 -1.07 -33.84 -49.52
N LEU A 5 -1.34 -32.54 -49.60
CA LEU A 5 -1.12 -31.62 -48.49
C LEU A 5 -2.16 -31.93 -47.40
N THR A 6 -1.69 -32.39 -46.24
CA THR A 6 -2.49 -32.56 -45.04
C THR A 6 -3.02 -31.19 -44.61
N HIS A 7 -4.32 -30.95 -44.83
CA HIS A 7 -5.01 -29.82 -44.22
C HIS A 7 -4.95 -29.98 -42.69
N THR A 8 -4.09 -29.22 -42.04
CA THR A 8 -4.15 -29.06 -40.58
C THR A 8 -5.48 -28.40 -40.25
N ALA A 9 -6.39 -29.17 -39.66
CA ALA A 9 -7.69 -28.68 -39.24
C ALA A 9 -7.49 -27.47 -38.30
N GLN A 10 -7.96 -26.30 -38.74
CA GLN A 10 -7.91 -25.10 -37.93
C GLN A 10 -8.82 -25.31 -36.72
N PRO A 11 -8.35 -25.06 -35.48
CA PRO A 11 -9.20 -25.17 -34.31
C PRO A 11 -10.31 -24.13 -34.41
N THR A 12 -11.55 -24.58 -34.64
CA THR A 12 -12.71 -23.71 -34.71
C THR A 12 -13.41 -23.70 -33.36
N LEU A 13 -13.40 -22.54 -32.69
CA LEU A 13 -14.17 -22.35 -31.47
C LEU A 13 -15.66 -22.26 -31.82
N SER A 14 -16.45 -23.20 -31.31
CA SER A 14 -17.90 -23.12 -31.45
C SER A 14 -18.46 -21.99 -30.57
N ARG A 15 -19.57 -21.38 -31.01
CA ARG A 15 -20.29 -20.34 -30.23
C ARG A 15 -20.57 -20.77 -28.78
N ARG A 16 -20.90 -22.05 -28.58
CA ARG A 16 -21.16 -22.62 -27.25
C ARG A 16 -19.91 -22.71 -26.38
N GLN A 17 -18.76 -23.07 -26.97
CA GLN A 17 -17.48 -23.08 -26.26
C GLN A 17 -17.05 -21.67 -25.88
N LEU A 18 -17.22 -20.69 -26.77
CA LEU A 18 -16.95 -19.29 -26.48
C LEU A 18 -17.81 -18.80 -25.30
N LEU A 19 -19.12 -19.04 -25.32
CA LEU A 19 -20.03 -18.64 -24.23
C LEU A 19 -19.66 -19.29 -22.88
N LYS A 20 -19.31 -20.58 -22.88
CA LYS A 20 -18.84 -21.26 -21.67
C LYS A 20 -17.53 -20.68 -21.15
N ALA A 21 -16.59 -20.39 -22.04
CA ALA A 21 -15.32 -19.77 -21.68
C ALA A 21 -15.53 -18.36 -21.08
N CYS A 22 -16.42 -17.56 -21.66
CA CYS A 22 -16.78 -16.25 -21.11
C CYS A 22 -17.46 -16.35 -19.74
N LEU A 23 -18.38 -17.30 -19.55
CA LEU A 23 -19.05 -17.51 -18.25
C LEU A 23 -18.08 -17.96 -17.16
N VAL A 24 -17.23 -18.96 -17.44
CA VAL A 24 -16.24 -19.46 -16.48
C VAL A 24 -15.17 -18.42 -16.22
N GLY A 25 -14.61 -17.81 -17.27
CA GLY A 25 -13.61 -16.76 -17.16
C GLY A 25 -14.13 -15.53 -16.42
N GLY A 26 -15.36 -15.11 -16.71
CA GLY A 26 -16.03 -14.01 -16.00
C GLY A 26 -16.25 -14.32 -14.52
N GLY A 27 -16.74 -15.51 -14.19
CA GLY A 27 -16.93 -15.93 -12.79
C GLY A 27 -15.63 -16.01 -12.00
N LEU A 28 -14.56 -16.56 -12.59
CA LEU A 28 -13.23 -16.62 -11.97
C LEU A 28 -12.61 -15.23 -11.81
N ALA A 29 -12.77 -14.33 -12.78
CA ALA A 29 -12.26 -12.98 -12.69
C ALA A 29 -12.93 -12.18 -11.56
N VAL A 30 -14.27 -12.27 -11.43
CA VAL A 30 -15.01 -11.56 -10.37
C VAL A 30 -14.65 -12.09 -8.98
N SER A 31 -14.60 -13.40 -8.81
CA SER A 31 -14.24 -14.03 -7.52
C SER A 31 -12.79 -13.76 -7.14
N GLY A 32 -11.85 -13.87 -8.10
CA GLY A 32 -10.44 -13.56 -7.89
C GLY A 32 -10.20 -12.08 -7.56
N PHE A 33 -10.86 -11.16 -8.25
CA PHE A 33 -10.77 -9.72 -7.97
C PHE A 33 -11.29 -9.38 -6.57
N SER A 34 -12.44 -9.93 -6.18
CA SER A 34 -13.02 -9.71 -4.85
C SER A 34 -12.11 -10.26 -3.73
N MET A 35 -11.55 -11.45 -3.91
CA MET A 35 -10.61 -12.06 -2.96
C MET A 35 -9.31 -11.26 -2.85
N LEU A 36 -8.75 -10.81 -3.99
CA LEU A 36 -7.55 -9.98 -4.00
C LEU A 36 -7.79 -8.66 -3.28
N HIS A 37 -8.91 -7.99 -3.56
CA HIS A 37 -9.26 -6.73 -2.90
C HIS A 37 -9.44 -6.91 -1.39
N TRP A 38 -10.03 -8.02 -0.94
CA TRP A 38 -10.15 -8.35 0.48
C TRP A 38 -8.79 -8.60 1.13
N LEU A 39 -7.91 -9.37 0.47
CA LEU A 39 -6.55 -9.66 0.96
C LEU A 39 -5.67 -8.41 1.01
N MET A 40 -5.84 -7.47 0.08
CA MET A 40 -5.08 -6.22 0.08
C MET A 40 -5.52 -5.27 1.19
N GLY A 41 -6.73 -5.46 1.73
CA GLY A 41 -7.27 -4.67 2.84
C GLY A 41 -7.36 -3.17 2.55
N PRO A 42 -8.03 -2.40 3.42
CA PRO A 42 -7.91 -0.96 3.35
C PRO A 42 -6.48 -0.55 3.74
N ARG A 43 -5.85 0.28 2.92
CA ARG A 43 -4.62 0.96 3.32
C ARG A 43 -4.93 1.84 4.53
N LEU A 44 -4.28 1.56 5.65
CA LEU A 44 -4.36 2.42 6.83
C LEU A 44 -3.70 3.75 6.45
N ASN A 45 -4.53 4.77 6.26
CA ASN A 45 -4.07 6.13 6.02
C ASN A 45 -4.28 6.92 7.32
N ALA A 46 -3.25 7.62 7.75
CA ALA A 46 -3.30 8.52 8.89
C ALA A 46 -2.85 9.91 8.46
N GLN A 47 -3.55 10.95 8.93
CA GLN A 47 -3.06 12.30 8.78
C GLN A 47 -1.72 12.41 9.50
N THR A 48 -0.70 12.88 8.79
CA THR A 48 0.69 12.88 9.27
C THR A 48 1.29 14.25 9.03
N PHE A 49 1.83 14.85 10.09
CA PHE A 49 2.64 16.06 10.01
C PHE A 49 4.13 15.67 9.94
N ILE A 50 4.86 16.25 8.99
CA ILE A 50 6.31 16.08 8.85
C ILE A 50 6.98 17.42 9.16
N GLY A 51 7.67 17.48 10.30
CA GLY A 51 8.46 18.64 10.71
C GLY A 51 9.96 18.36 10.60
N GLN A 52 10.74 19.39 10.25
CA GLN A 52 12.20 19.32 10.21
C GLN A 52 12.80 20.25 11.26
N ALA A 53 13.62 19.71 12.14
CA ALA A 53 14.52 20.50 12.99
C ALA A 53 15.85 20.74 12.26
N LYS A 54 16.47 21.90 12.48
CA LYS A 54 17.79 22.20 11.89
C LYS A 54 18.90 21.36 12.51
N THR A 55 18.82 21.11 13.82
CA THR A 55 19.80 20.36 14.59
C THR A 55 19.11 19.57 15.71
N TYR A 56 19.84 18.69 16.41
CA TYR A 56 19.31 17.89 17.52
C TYR A 56 19.11 18.68 18.81
N GLU A 57 19.68 19.87 18.92
CA GLU A 57 19.56 20.79 20.07
C GLU A 57 18.36 21.74 19.94
N ALA A 58 17.64 21.67 18.81
CA ALA A 58 16.46 22.48 18.58
C ALA A 58 15.34 22.17 19.59
N ASP A 59 14.47 23.16 19.83
CA ASP A 59 13.25 22.95 20.62
C ASP A 59 12.20 22.19 19.81
N PHE A 60 12.25 20.86 19.90
CA PHE A 60 11.27 19.96 19.27
C PHE A 60 9.84 20.20 19.77
N ALA A 61 9.65 20.75 20.97
CA ALA A 61 8.31 20.97 21.51
C ALA A 61 7.55 22.03 20.70
N ILE A 62 8.24 22.99 20.08
CA ILE A 62 7.61 23.95 19.14
C ILE A 62 7.08 23.21 17.91
N ILE A 63 7.92 22.38 17.28
CA ILE A 63 7.57 21.63 16.06
C ILE A 63 6.43 20.66 16.33
N ILE A 64 6.48 19.95 17.46
CA ILE A 64 5.43 19.00 17.87
C ILE A 64 4.10 19.74 18.12
N ARG A 65 4.11 20.90 18.82
CA ARG A 65 2.90 21.69 19.04
C ARG A 65 2.29 22.20 17.74
N GLN A 66 3.13 22.68 16.81
CA GLN A 66 2.67 23.08 15.48
C GLN A 66 2.03 21.90 14.75
N GLY A 67 2.68 20.72 14.74
CA GLY A 67 2.13 19.53 14.11
C GLY A 67 0.80 19.09 14.69
N LEU A 68 0.64 19.14 16.02
CA LEU A 68 -0.63 18.86 16.68
C LEU A 68 -1.73 19.84 16.24
N GLN A 69 -1.41 21.13 16.15
CA GLN A 69 -2.34 22.15 15.69
C GLN A 69 -2.75 21.95 14.21
N GLU A 70 -1.79 21.68 13.32
CA GLU A 70 -2.04 21.41 11.90
C GLU A 70 -2.91 20.16 11.69
N LEU A 71 -2.76 19.16 12.56
CA LEU A 71 -3.59 17.96 12.58
C LEU A 71 -4.95 18.17 13.27
N GLY A 72 -5.26 19.40 13.70
CA GLY A 72 -6.52 19.75 14.35
C GLY A 72 -6.64 19.29 15.80
N VAL A 73 -5.56 18.81 16.42
CA VAL A 73 -5.57 18.39 17.82
C VAL A 73 -5.61 19.61 18.73
N THR A 74 -6.65 19.69 19.55
CA THR A 74 -6.88 20.84 20.42
C THR A 74 -6.21 20.68 21.79
N PRO A 75 -5.94 21.80 22.50
CA PRO A 75 -5.41 21.73 23.87
C PRO A 75 -6.31 20.94 24.83
N LEU A 76 -7.64 20.96 24.63
CA LEU A 76 -8.60 20.23 25.46
C LEU A 76 -8.42 18.72 25.34
N GLU A 77 -8.03 18.23 24.17
CA GLU A 77 -7.77 16.80 23.93
C GLU A 77 -6.46 16.32 24.57
N ILE A 78 -5.52 17.22 24.87
CA ILE A 78 -4.19 16.86 25.38
C ILE A 78 -4.07 17.11 26.89
N LYS A 79 -4.73 18.15 27.40
CA LYS A 79 -4.57 18.62 28.78
C LYS A 79 -4.85 17.49 29.79
N GLY A 80 -3.89 17.26 30.69
CA GLY A 80 -3.98 16.24 31.73
C GLY A 80 -3.69 14.81 31.26
N LYS A 81 -3.41 14.59 29.97
CA LYS A 81 -2.97 13.28 29.46
C LYS A 81 -1.45 13.13 29.59
N ARG A 82 -1.02 11.88 29.77
CA ARG A 82 0.37 11.48 29.64
C ARG A 82 0.65 11.13 28.19
N ILE A 83 1.60 11.82 27.57
CA ILE A 83 2.03 11.55 26.19
C ILE A 83 3.31 10.70 26.26
N LEU A 84 3.32 9.56 25.59
CA LEU A 84 4.52 8.78 25.36
C LEU A 84 5.18 9.28 24.07
N LEU A 85 6.37 9.85 24.18
CA LEU A 85 7.19 10.16 23.02
C LEU A 85 8.06 8.94 22.70
N LYS A 86 7.99 8.44 21.46
CA LYS A 86 8.87 7.37 20.96
C LYS A 86 9.88 7.95 19.98
N PRO A 87 11.07 8.38 20.44
CA PRO A 87 12.15 8.74 19.54
C PRO A 87 12.70 7.46 18.88
N ASN A 88 12.93 7.50 17.57
CA ASN A 88 13.74 6.53 16.86
C ASN A 88 14.84 7.31 16.13
N LEU A 89 16.09 6.88 16.26
CA LEU A 89 17.17 7.39 15.44
C LEU A 89 17.32 6.45 14.24
N VAL A 90 17.40 7.03 13.05
CA VAL A 90 17.62 6.27 11.83
C VAL A 90 18.97 6.68 11.28
N GLU A 91 19.90 5.73 11.21
CA GLU A 91 21.17 5.95 10.55
C GLU A 91 21.00 5.70 9.06
N PRO A 92 21.17 6.74 8.21
CA PRO A 92 21.11 6.55 6.77
C PRO A 92 22.37 5.81 6.32
N HIS A 93 22.19 4.62 5.74
CA HIS A 93 23.29 3.85 5.13
C HIS A 93 22.98 3.66 3.64
N GLN A 94 23.94 3.97 2.75
CA GLN A 94 23.70 3.89 1.30
C GLN A 94 23.28 2.49 0.83
N SER A 95 23.71 1.44 1.55
CA SER A 95 23.44 0.04 1.21
C SER A 95 22.25 -0.59 1.96
N PHE A 96 21.61 0.11 2.93
CA PHE A 96 20.51 -0.45 3.73
C PHE A 96 19.39 0.56 3.85
N SER A 97 18.14 0.12 3.66
CA SER A 97 17.06 1.07 3.43
C SER A 97 16.82 1.99 4.63
N HIS A 98 16.81 1.51 5.88
CA HIS A 98 16.80 2.33 7.10
C HIS A 98 17.18 1.46 8.31
N ILE A 99 18.24 1.79 9.04
CA ILE A 99 18.60 1.07 10.29
C ILE A 99 18.09 1.89 11.46
N ASN A 100 17.11 1.37 12.19
CA ASN A 100 16.70 1.96 13.47
C ASN A 100 17.79 1.63 14.49
N THR A 101 18.47 2.65 14.99
CA THR A 101 19.42 2.49 16.08
C THR A 101 18.73 2.78 17.41
N HIS A 102 19.04 1.96 18.42
CA HIS A 102 18.68 2.26 19.79
C HIS A 102 19.58 3.40 20.28
N PRO A 103 19.03 4.41 20.98
CA PRO A 103 19.87 5.41 21.65
C PRO A 103 20.73 4.77 22.74
#